data_AF-A0A1G8BUA5-F1
#
_entry.id   AF-A0A1G8BUA5-F1
#
_cell.length_a   1.000
_cell.length_b   1.000
_cell.length_c   1.000
_cell.angle_alpha   90.00
_cell.angle_beta   90.00
_cell.angle_gamma   90.00
#
_symmetry.space_group_name_H-M   'P 1'
#
loop_
_entity.id
_entity.type
_entity.pdbx_description
1 polymer ?
#
loop_
_entity_poly.entity_id
_entity_poly.type
_entity_poly.pdbx_seq_one_letter_code
_entity_poly.pdbx_strand_id
1 'polypeptide(L)' 'MGESFLYMGHRIDTTIVERAGRFEWSYQIDGRKPVYSHESSAQSVDAAESEAEAAARLDVDLRYYSFALKRG' A
#
# COMPACT_ATOMS: atom_id res chain seq x y z
N MET A 1 1.32 -5.93 -12.04
CA MET A 1 -0.03 -5.32 -12.20
C MET A 1 -0.15 -4.24 -11.15
N GLY A 2 -1.02 -3.25 -11.35
CA GLY A 2 -1.25 -2.21 -10.35
C GLY A 2 -2.73 -1.97 -10.20
N GLU A 3 -3.20 -1.92 -8.96
CA GLU A 3 -4.60 -1.73 -8.62
C GLU A 3 -4.78 -0.39 -7.92
N SER A 4 -5.89 0.28 -8.17
CA SER A 4 -6.18 1.55 -7.52
C SER A 4 -7.55 1.50 -6.88
N PHE A 5 -7.62 1.83 -5.60
CA PHE A 5 -8.84 1.78 -4.80
C PHE A 5 -8.96 2.99 -3.88
N LEU A 6 -10.18 3.26 -3.40
CA LEU A 6 -10.45 4.35 -2.47
C LEU A 6 -10.61 3.80 -1.06
N TYR A 7 -9.88 4.36 -0.09
CA TYR A 7 -9.96 3.99 1.32
C TYR A 7 -9.95 5.23 2.22
N MET A 8 -10.95 5.37 3.09
CA MET A 8 -11.12 6.51 4.00
C MET A 8 -11.02 7.89 3.30
N GLY A 9 -11.50 8.00 2.06
CA GLY A 9 -11.42 9.23 1.27
C GLY A 9 -10.05 9.50 0.61
N HIS A 10 -9.08 8.60 0.77
CA HIS A 10 -7.80 8.65 0.08
C HIS A 10 -7.76 7.66 -1.08
N ARG A 11 -7.28 8.10 -2.24
CA ARG A 11 -6.98 7.21 -3.37
C ARG A 11 -5.68 6.47 -3.09
N ILE A 12 -5.71 5.16 -3.10
CA ILE A 12 -4.54 4.29 -2.99
C ILE A 12 -4.26 3.70 -4.35
N ASP A 13 -3.00 3.70 -4.76
CA ASP A 13 -2.51 3.10 -6.00
C ASP A 13 -1.40 2.13 -5.64
N THR A 14 -1.59 0.83 -5.89
CA THR A 14 -0.61 -0.22 -5.64
C THR A 14 0.08 -0.58 -6.95
N THR A 15 1.36 -0.94 -6.87
CA THR A 15 2.14 -1.39 -8.01
C THR A 15 2.95 -2.60 -7.59
N ILE A 16 2.71 -3.72 -8.27
CA ILE A 16 3.41 -4.99 -8.07
C ILE A 16 4.35 -5.24 -9.25
N VAL A 17 5.61 -5.51 -8.93
CA VAL A 17 6.70 -5.78 -9.85
C VAL A 17 7.35 -7.10 -9.46
N GLU A 18 7.33 -8.10 -10.33
CA GLU A 18 8.10 -9.32 -10.13
C GLU A 18 9.56 -9.10 -10.59
N ARG A 19 10.53 -9.39 -9.72
CA ARG A 19 11.95 -9.39 -10.06
C ARG A 19 12.63 -10.66 -9.56
N ALA A 20 13.26 -11.39 -10.48
CA ALA A 20 14.09 -12.55 -10.18
C ALA A 20 13.40 -13.61 -9.28
N GLY A 21 12.10 -13.83 -9.47
CA GLY A 21 11.31 -14.78 -8.68
C GLY A 21 10.87 -14.26 -7.30
N ARG A 22 11.00 -12.95 -7.04
CA ARG A 22 10.44 -12.26 -5.87
C ARG A 22 9.44 -11.22 -6.33
N PHE A 23 8.44 -10.92 -5.50
CA PHE A 23 7.50 -9.83 -5.77
C PHE A 23 7.91 -8.62 -4.96
N GLU A 24 8.09 -7.50 -5.64
CA GLU A 24 8.23 -6.20 -5.01
C GLU A 24 6.91 -5.47 -5.18
N TRP A 25 6.38 -4.93 -4.09
CA TRP A 25 5.19 -4.10 -4.16
C TRP A 25 5.44 -2.74 -3.55
N SER A 26 4.74 -1.76 -4.10
CA SER A 26 4.76 -0.39 -3.62
C SER A 26 3.36 0.19 -3.67
N TYR A 27 3.08 1.18 -2.81
CA TYR A 27 1.81 1.89 -2.86
C TYR A 27 2.00 3.41 -2.72
N GLN A 28 1.08 4.13 -3.34
CA GLN A 28 0.96 5.58 -3.31
C GLN A 28 -0.39 5.96 -2.70
N ILE A 29 -0.41 7.02 -1.91
CA ILE A 29 -1.63 7.55 -1.31
C ILE A 29 -1.81 8.96 -1.86
N ASP A 30 -2.98 9.22 -2.46
CA ASP A 30 -3.39 10.50 -3.02
C ASP A 30 -2.46 11.00 -4.14
N GLY A 31 -1.92 10.07 -4.94
CA GLY A 31 -0.94 10.38 -6.00
C GLY A 31 0.39 10.95 -5.48
N ARG A 32 0.66 10.83 -4.18
CA ARG A 32 1.95 11.19 -3.59
C ARG A 32 2.99 10.14 -3.95
N LYS A 33 4.28 10.51 -3.79
CA LYS A 33 5.42 9.58 -3.92
C LYS A 33 5.13 8.24 -3.25
N PRO A 34 5.68 7.12 -3.77
CA PRO A 34 5.52 5.81 -3.14
C PRO A 34 5.85 5.93 -1.66
N VAL A 35 4.83 5.67 -0.85
CA VAL A 35 4.90 5.83 0.60
C VAL A 35 5.68 4.66 1.19
N TYR A 36 5.59 3.51 0.54
CA TYR A 36 6.26 2.30 0.96
C TYR A 36 6.60 1.44 -0.25
N SER A 37 7.71 0.73 -0.14
CA SER A 37 8.20 -0.24 -1.12
C SER A 37 8.79 -1.41 -0.36
N HIS A 38 8.32 -2.62 -0.64
CA HIS A 38 8.68 -3.83 0.10
C HIS A 38 8.90 -4.99 -0.86
N GLU A 39 9.96 -5.78 -0.60
CA GLU A 39 10.11 -7.10 -1.21
C GLU A 39 9.20 -8.08 -0.45
N SER A 40 8.11 -8.50 -1.07
CA SER A 40 7.31 -9.63 -0.64
C SER A 40 7.96 -10.95 -1.02
N SER A 41 7.92 -11.88 -0.07
CA SER A 41 8.19 -13.30 -0.31
C SER A 41 6.95 -14.06 -0.81
N ALA A 42 5.94 -13.32 -1.27
CA ALA A 42 4.75 -13.88 -1.88
C ALA A 42 5.11 -14.86 -2.99
N GLN A 43 4.34 -15.93 -3.13
CA GLN A 43 4.53 -16.92 -4.19
C GLN A 43 3.65 -16.63 -5.42
N SER A 44 2.84 -15.57 -5.35
CA SER A 44 1.86 -15.21 -6.37
C SER A 44 1.56 -13.72 -6.31
N VAL A 45 1.14 -13.15 -7.45
CA VAL A 45 0.77 -11.74 -7.58
C VAL A 45 -0.38 -11.38 -6.63
N ASP A 46 -1.43 -12.22 -6.56
CA ASP A 46 -2.60 -12.03 -5.69
C ASP A 46 -2.24 -11.88 -4.20
N ALA A 47 -1.27 -12.67 -3.72
CA ALA A 47 -0.78 -12.56 -2.35
C ALA A 47 0.00 -11.25 -2.15
N ALA A 48 0.84 -10.86 -3.11
CA ALA A 48 1.56 -9.58 -3.05
C ALA A 48 0.60 -8.37 -3.13
N GLU A 49 -0.50 -8.48 -3.90
CA GLU A 49 -1.56 -7.47 -3.98
C GLU A 49 -2.26 -7.32 -2.62
N SER A 50 -2.72 -8.43 -2.04
CA SER A 50 -3.34 -8.43 -0.70
C SER A 50 -2.42 -7.83 0.38
N GLU A 51 -1.12 -8.12 0.34
CA GLU A 51 -0.12 -7.54 1.26
C GLU A 51 0.03 -6.03 1.04
N ALA A 52 0.14 -5.58 -0.22
CA ALA A 52 0.24 -4.17 -0.56
C ALA A 52 -1.00 -3.37 -0.14
N GLU A 53 -2.19 -3.93 -0.38
CA GLU A 53 -3.46 -3.34 0.04
C GLU A 53 -3.56 -3.22 1.57
N ALA A 54 -3.23 -4.30 2.29
CA ALA A 54 -3.26 -4.30 3.76
C ALA A 54 -2.30 -3.26 4.33
N ALA A 55 -1.08 -3.18 3.80
CA ALA A 55 -0.08 -2.20 4.22
C ALA A 55 -0.51 -0.77 3.92
N ALA A 56 -1.10 -0.51 2.75
CA ALA A 56 -1.60 0.80 2.38
C ALA A 56 -2.76 1.26 3.29
N ARG A 57 -3.67 0.33 3.63
CA ARG A 57 -4.79 0.61 4.55
C ARG A 57 -4.28 0.91 5.95
N LEU A 58 -3.28 0.16 6.44
CA LEU A 58 -2.61 0.42 7.71
C LEU A 58 -1.96 1.80 7.74
N ASP A 59 -1.29 2.23 6.67
CA ASP A 59 -0.67 3.57 6.63
C ASP A 59 -1.71 4.69 6.65
N VAL A 60 -2.81 4.53 5.91
CA VAL A 60 -3.94 5.46 5.98
C VAL A 60 -4.56 5.50 7.38
N ASP A 61 -4.75 4.34 8.00
CA ASP A 61 -5.30 4.22 9.36
C ASP A 61 -4.38 4.91 10.38
N LEU A 62 -3.07 4.64 10.32
CA LEU A 62 -2.08 5.29 11.18
C LEU A 62 -2.04 6.81 10.99
N ARG A 63 -2.14 7.31 9.75
CA ARG A 63 -2.23 8.74 9.48
C ARG A 63 -3.49 9.36 10.08
N TYR A 64 -4.62 8.66 9.97
CA TYR A 64 -5.89 9.12 10.50
C TYR A 64 -5.90 9.12 12.04
N TYR A 65 -5.41 8.04 12.67
CA TYR A 65 -5.27 7.93 14.12
C TYR A 65 -4.28 8.94 14.69
N SER A 66 -3.14 9.16 14.03
CA SER A 66 -2.16 10.18 14.45
C SER A 66 -2.76 11.58 14.38
N PHE A 67 -3.61 11.85 13.39
CA PHE A 67 -4.35 13.12 13.30
C PHE A 67 -5.39 13.27 14.40
N ALA A 68 -6.11 12.19 14.75
CA ALA A 68 -7.11 12.19 15.80
C ALA A 68 -6.51 12.45 17.20
N LEU A 69 -5.35 11.85 17.50
CA LEU A 69 -4.67 12.03 18.79
C LEU A 69 -4.06 13.43 18.98
N LYS A 70 -3.71 14.15 17.91
CA LYS A 70 -3.07 15.48 18.00
C LYS A 70 -4.06 16.63 18.23
N ARG A 71 -5.37 16.38 18.16
CA ARG A 71 -6.44 17.38 18.38
C ARG A 71 -7.18 17.20 19.71
N GLY A 72 -6.71 16.30 20.58
CA GLY A 72 -7.22 16.10 21.95
C GLY A 72 -6.55 17.01 22.96
#